data_AF-A0A7V4AN75-F1
#
_entry.id   AF-A0A7V4AN75-F1
#
_cell.length_a   1.000
_cell.length_b   1.000
_cell.length_c   1.000
_cell.angle_alpha   90.00
_cell.angle_beta   90.00
_cell.angle_gamma   90.00
#
_symmetry.space_group_name_H-M   'P 1'
#
loop_
_entity.id
_entity.type
_entity.pdbx_description
1 polymer ?
#
loop_
_entity_poly.entity_id
_entity_poly.type
_entity_poly.pdbx_seq_one_letter_code
_entity_poly.pdbx_strand_id
1 'polypeptide(L)'
;YQEVPYSLDGEVYTTPYTQEALARHYPDYTLKVLLTQRARERHGEALRARVAYEEVPIPDGRTEEEIWRIFNAMAEAVPQGARLVLDVSHGFRSQPILGLAVAHFLLVAKEVRVERIAYGVLLEEEGRGEFLDLTPFLDLLSWTEAARDLVRYGFGRPLGELLKGLHHRSWLEKEAQVRALDTLGNTLDRLSLSLELLRVKDVGAHAENLLKALGGWKRTSPAYPAPAPWASSCTSWKDATSPWR
;
A
#
# COMPACT_ATOMS: atom_id res chain seq x y z
N TYR A 1 -27.74 -0.61 1.89
CA TYR A 1 -27.00 0.01 3.00
C TYR A 1 -27.85 -0.16 4.25
N GLN A 2 -27.28 -0.82 5.25
CA GLN A 2 -27.90 -1.08 6.56
C GLN A 2 -27.05 -0.37 7.60
N GLU A 3 -27.68 0.28 8.57
CA GLU A 3 -26.96 0.94 9.66
C GLU A 3 -26.39 -0.11 10.62
N VAL A 4 -25.07 -0.19 10.69
CA VAL A 4 -24.32 -1.12 11.54
C VAL A 4 -23.11 -0.41 12.17
N PRO A 5 -22.60 -0.88 13.32
CA PRO A 5 -21.35 -0.38 13.88
C PRO A 5 -20.15 -0.86 13.06
N TYR A 6 -19.35 0.06 12.52
CA TYR A 6 -18.06 -0.22 11.89
C TYR A 6 -16.91 0.07 12.85
N SER A 7 -15.99 -0.87 13.06
CA SER A 7 -14.77 -0.64 13.84
C SER A 7 -13.58 -0.21 12.97
N LEU A 8 -12.86 0.82 13.40
CA LEU A 8 -11.61 1.28 12.80
C LEU A 8 -10.68 1.83 13.90
N ASP A 9 -9.47 1.28 14.00
CA ASP A 9 -8.43 1.69 14.96
C ASP A 9 -8.92 1.77 16.43
N GLY A 10 -9.83 0.87 16.82
CA GLY A 10 -10.41 0.82 18.18
C GLY A 10 -11.63 1.71 18.40
N GLU A 11 -11.96 2.59 17.45
CA GLU A 11 -13.15 3.43 17.46
C GLU A 11 -14.31 2.75 16.72
N VAL A 12 -15.54 3.10 17.09
CA VAL A 12 -16.77 2.53 16.49
C VAL A 12 -17.64 3.62 15.88
N TYR A 13 -18.01 3.42 14.62
CA TYR A 13 -18.84 4.32 13.83
C TYR A 13 -20.11 3.62 13.38
N THR A 14 -21.24 3.92 14.04
CA THR A 14 -22.54 3.41 13.60
C THR A 14 -23.04 4.24 12.43
N THR A 15 -23.09 3.62 11.25
CA THR A 15 -23.51 4.29 10.02
C THR A 15 -23.94 3.28 8.97
N PRO A 16 -24.89 3.64 8.08
CA PRO A 16 -25.14 2.86 6.88
C PRO A 16 -24.07 3.06 5.79
N TYR A 17 -23.18 4.05 5.87
CA TYR A 17 -22.24 4.43 4.80
C TYR A 17 -20.79 4.43 5.29
N THR A 18 -19.90 3.60 4.71
CA THR A 18 -18.48 3.57 5.08
C THR A 18 -17.80 4.92 4.88
N GLN A 19 -18.27 5.71 3.92
CA GLN A 19 -17.79 7.07 3.65
C GLN A 19 -18.00 8.00 4.85
N GLU A 20 -19.11 7.87 5.58
CA GLU A 20 -19.38 8.66 6.79
C GLU A 20 -18.43 8.26 7.93
N ALA A 21 -18.20 6.95 8.12
CA ALA A 21 -17.25 6.47 9.14
C ALA A 21 -15.84 7.01 8.88
N LEU A 22 -15.35 6.92 7.64
CA LEU A 22 -14.01 7.40 7.27
C LEU A 22 -13.88 8.92 7.39
N ALA A 23 -14.89 9.70 6.99
CA ALA A 23 -14.85 11.15 7.14
C ALA A 23 -14.84 11.61 8.62
N ARG A 24 -15.53 10.88 9.50
CA ARG A 24 -15.48 11.13 10.95
C ARG A 24 -14.12 10.74 11.55
N HIS A 25 -13.52 9.67 11.05
CA HIS A 25 -12.20 9.22 11.51
C HIS A 25 -11.06 10.12 11.02
N TYR A 26 -11.19 10.70 9.83
CA TYR A 26 -10.21 11.58 9.20
C TYR A 26 -10.78 13.01 9.02
N PRO A 27 -11.00 13.78 10.10
CA PRO A 27 -11.67 15.08 10.02
C PRO A 27 -10.88 16.15 9.24
N ASP A 28 -9.56 16.01 9.16
CA ASP A 28 -8.67 16.94 8.43
C ASP A 28 -8.60 16.65 6.92
N TYR A 29 -9.35 15.65 6.43
CA TYR A 29 -9.36 15.24 5.02
C TYR A 29 -10.62 15.71 4.29
N THR A 30 -10.45 16.03 3.01
CA THR A 30 -11.58 16.28 2.11
C THR A 30 -12.15 14.95 1.60
N LEU A 31 -13.39 14.63 1.95
CA LEU A 31 -14.09 13.47 1.41
C LEU A 31 -14.49 13.72 -0.06
N LYS A 32 -13.94 12.92 -0.97
CA LYS A 32 -14.34 12.86 -2.39
C LYS A 32 -15.06 11.53 -2.65
N VAL A 33 -16.27 11.58 -3.19
CA VAL A 33 -17.08 10.38 -3.43
C VAL A 33 -17.26 10.17 -4.93
N LEU A 34 -16.78 9.02 -5.40
CA LEU A 34 -16.98 8.58 -6.77
C LEU A 34 -18.42 8.10 -6.96
N LEU A 35 -19.16 8.76 -7.85
CA LEU A 35 -20.58 8.49 -8.05
C LEU A 35 -20.90 8.20 -9.52
N THR A 36 -21.48 7.03 -9.77
CA THR A 36 -22.25 6.82 -10.99
C THR A 36 -23.57 7.58 -10.90
N GLN A 37 -24.21 7.83 -12.05
CA GLN A 37 -25.52 8.50 -12.08
C GLN A 37 -26.54 7.80 -11.18
N ARG A 38 -26.59 6.46 -11.23
CA ARG A 38 -27.48 5.65 -10.39
C ARG A 38 -27.16 5.74 -8.90
N ALA A 39 -25.87 5.75 -8.55
CA ALA A 39 -25.43 5.88 -7.16
C ALA A 39 -25.80 7.26 -6.59
N ARG A 40 -25.61 8.32 -7.40
CA ARG A 40 -25.98 9.69 -7.04
C ARG A 40 -27.48 9.82 -6.76
N GLU A 41 -28.33 9.33 -7.66
CA GLU A 41 -29.78 9.39 -7.51
C GLU A 41 -30.28 8.62 -6.29
N ARG A 42 -29.67 7.47 -5.98
CA ARG A 42 -30.13 6.58 -4.90
C ARG A 42 -29.59 6.93 -3.52
N HIS A 43 -28.35 7.43 -3.45
CA HIS A 43 -27.61 7.58 -2.18
C HIS A 43 -27.04 8.97 -1.94
N GLY A 44 -26.95 9.84 -2.95
CA GLY A 44 -26.27 11.15 -2.83
C GLY A 44 -26.87 12.05 -1.74
N GLU A 45 -28.18 12.31 -1.80
CA GLU A 45 -28.87 13.14 -0.80
C GLU A 45 -28.81 12.53 0.62
N ALA A 46 -29.01 11.22 0.72
CA ALA A 46 -28.96 10.51 2.00
C ALA A 46 -27.55 10.55 2.65
N LEU A 47 -26.49 10.50 1.84
CA LEU A 47 -25.12 10.65 2.31
C LEU A 47 -24.81 12.11 2.66
N ARG A 48 -25.25 13.07 1.83
CA ARG A 48 -25.07 14.52 2.09
C ARG A 48 -25.69 14.97 3.40
N ALA A 49 -26.84 14.40 3.77
CA ALA A 49 -27.50 14.69 5.04
C ALA A 49 -26.67 14.26 6.26
N ARG A 50 -25.67 13.41 6.07
CA ARG A 50 -24.82 12.83 7.13
C ARG A 50 -23.40 13.38 7.12
N VAL A 51 -22.84 13.67 5.94
CA VAL A 51 -21.47 14.15 5.79
C VAL A 51 -21.32 15.03 4.54
N ALA A 52 -20.52 16.09 4.64
CA ALA A 52 -20.15 16.91 3.50
C ALA A 52 -19.13 16.16 2.62
N TYR A 53 -19.32 16.19 1.30
CA TYR A 53 -18.39 15.59 0.36
C TYR A 53 -18.41 16.28 -1.01
N GLU A 54 -17.31 16.13 -1.74
CA GLU A 54 -17.17 16.55 -3.13
C GLU A 54 -17.50 15.39 -4.07
N GLU A 55 -18.40 15.63 -5.03
CA GLU A 55 -18.78 14.62 -6.03
C GLU A 55 -17.69 14.47 -7.10
N VAL A 56 -17.32 13.22 -7.39
CA VAL A 56 -16.49 12.86 -8.55
C VAL A 56 -17.33 11.97 -9.47
N PRO A 57 -17.93 12.51 -10.54
CA PRO A 57 -18.81 11.74 -11.42
C PRO A 57 -18.00 10.71 -12.21
N ILE A 58 -18.48 9.47 -12.25
CA ILE A 58 -17.84 8.36 -12.97
C ILE A 58 -18.86 7.56 -13.80
N PRO A 59 -18.45 6.90 -14.90
CA PRO A 59 -19.31 5.94 -15.60
C PRO A 59 -19.48 4.63 -14.81
N ASP A 60 -20.36 3.75 -15.29
CA ASP A 60 -20.64 2.46 -14.64
C ASP A 60 -19.47 1.46 -14.69
N GLY A 61 -18.51 1.61 -15.62
CA GLY A 61 -17.34 0.74 -15.74
C GLY A 61 -17.63 -0.58 -16.46
N ARG A 62 -18.54 -0.57 -17.43
CA ARG A 62 -18.98 -1.76 -18.18
C ARG A 62 -18.11 -2.07 -19.40
N THR A 63 -17.36 -1.09 -19.89
CA THR A 63 -16.41 -1.24 -20.99
C THR A 63 -15.02 -0.81 -20.55
N GLU A 64 -13.99 -1.18 -21.31
CA GLU A 64 -12.61 -0.78 -21.04
C GLU A 64 -12.46 0.75 -21.05
N GLU A 65 -13.11 1.44 -21.98
CA GLU A 65 -13.09 2.90 -22.07
C GLU A 65 -13.76 3.55 -20.86
N GLU A 66 -14.80 2.93 -20.31
CA GLU A 66 -15.40 3.38 -19.05
C GLU A 66 -14.45 3.17 -17.86
N ILE A 67 -13.74 2.05 -17.81
CA ILE A 67 -12.73 1.79 -16.77
C ILE A 67 -11.61 2.82 -16.82
N TRP A 68 -11.10 3.17 -18.00
CA TRP A 68 -10.10 4.23 -18.17
C TRP A 68 -10.62 5.61 -17.75
N ARG A 69 -11.89 5.91 -18.00
CA ARG A 69 -12.50 7.14 -17.50
C ARG A 69 -12.59 7.18 -15.97
N ILE A 70 -12.87 6.04 -15.32
CA ILE A 70 -12.82 5.94 -13.85
C ILE A 70 -11.39 6.18 -13.35
N PHE A 71 -10.40 5.54 -13.97
CA PHE A 71 -8.98 5.74 -13.64
C PHE A 71 -8.60 7.22 -13.70
N ASN A 72 -8.91 7.89 -14.81
CA ASN A 72 -8.57 9.30 -15.01
C ASN A 72 -9.26 10.19 -13.97
N ALA A 73 -10.55 9.96 -13.71
CA ALA A 73 -11.30 10.71 -12.71
C ALA A 73 -10.67 10.59 -11.31
N MET A 74 -10.23 9.38 -10.91
CA MET A 74 -9.52 9.19 -9.64
C MET A 74 -8.15 9.90 -9.64
N ALA A 75 -7.38 9.75 -10.72
CA ALA A 75 -6.04 10.32 -10.83
C ALA A 75 -6.04 11.85 -10.83
N GLU A 76 -7.02 12.48 -11.46
CA GLU A 76 -7.21 13.94 -11.50
C GLU A 76 -7.73 14.48 -10.18
N ALA A 77 -8.60 13.74 -9.49
CA ALA A 77 -9.21 14.16 -8.24
C ALA A 77 -8.21 14.30 -7.07
N VAL A 78 -7.06 13.62 -7.13
CA VAL A 78 -6.03 13.64 -6.08
C VAL A 78 -4.89 14.58 -6.48
N PRO A 79 -4.61 15.67 -5.73
CA PRO A 79 -3.50 16.57 -6.04
C PRO A 79 -2.12 15.90 -5.94
N GLN A 80 -1.12 16.47 -6.61
CA GLN A 80 0.28 16.05 -6.45
C GLN A 80 0.75 16.26 -5.01
N GLY A 81 1.52 15.30 -4.47
CA GLY A 81 2.04 15.36 -3.10
C GLY A 81 0.98 15.23 -1.99
N ALA A 82 -0.27 14.91 -2.33
CA ALA A 82 -1.34 14.79 -1.35
C ALA A 82 -1.15 13.57 -0.44
N ARG A 83 -1.79 13.61 0.73
CA ARG A 83 -2.00 12.43 1.59
C ARG A 83 -3.34 11.80 1.19
N LEU A 84 -3.37 10.47 1.04
CA LEU A 84 -4.54 9.76 0.52
C LEU A 84 -4.97 8.61 1.45
N VAL A 85 -6.26 8.62 1.80
CA VAL A 85 -6.97 7.43 2.29
C VAL A 85 -7.92 7.00 1.17
N LEU A 86 -7.79 5.76 0.70
CA LEU A 86 -8.61 5.20 -0.37
C LEU A 86 -9.62 4.20 0.19
N ASP A 87 -10.92 4.44 0.00
CA ASP A 87 -11.98 3.49 0.34
C ASP A 87 -12.32 2.59 -0.86
N VAL A 88 -12.20 1.27 -0.68
CA VAL A 88 -12.61 0.26 -1.68
C VAL A 88 -13.81 -0.60 -1.21
N SER A 89 -14.49 -0.23 -0.13
CA SER A 89 -15.62 -0.96 0.49
C SER A 89 -16.74 -1.29 -0.48
N HIS A 90 -17.12 -0.32 -1.32
CA HIS A 90 -18.24 -0.45 -2.26
C HIS A 90 -17.80 -0.71 -3.70
N GLY A 91 -16.55 -1.14 -3.89
CA GLY A 91 -16.03 -1.56 -5.18
C GLY A 91 -16.60 -2.91 -5.62
N PHE A 92 -17.56 -2.92 -6.54
CA PHE A 92 -18.02 -4.14 -7.20
C PHE A 92 -17.00 -4.60 -8.25
N ARG A 93 -16.72 -5.91 -8.28
CA ARG A 93 -15.94 -6.60 -9.34
C ARG A 93 -14.50 -6.08 -9.47
N SER A 94 -14.18 -5.40 -10.57
CA SER A 94 -12.83 -4.92 -10.91
C SER A 94 -12.42 -3.66 -10.14
N GLN A 95 -13.35 -3.00 -9.46
CA GLN A 95 -13.11 -1.70 -8.83
C GLN A 95 -12.05 -1.73 -7.71
N PRO A 96 -11.96 -2.75 -6.84
CA PRO A 96 -10.85 -2.84 -5.88
C PRO A 96 -9.47 -3.01 -6.56
N ILE A 97 -9.40 -3.78 -7.65
CA ILE A 97 -8.16 -3.95 -8.44
C ILE A 97 -7.78 -2.62 -9.09
N LEU A 98 -8.76 -1.91 -9.68
CA LEU A 98 -8.56 -0.58 -10.25
C LEU A 98 -8.10 0.41 -9.17
N GLY A 99 -8.69 0.38 -7.98
CA GLY A 99 -8.30 1.21 -6.85
C GLY A 99 -6.84 1.01 -6.46
N LEU A 100 -6.38 -0.24 -6.37
CA LEU A 100 -4.98 -0.53 -6.11
C LEU A 100 -4.05 -0.03 -7.23
N ALA A 101 -4.44 -0.22 -8.50
CA ALA A 101 -3.67 0.28 -9.65
C ALA A 101 -3.56 1.81 -9.65
N VAL A 102 -4.66 2.51 -9.33
CA VAL A 102 -4.66 3.97 -9.20
C VAL A 102 -3.80 4.41 -8.01
N ALA A 103 -3.91 3.76 -6.85
CA ALA A 103 -3.11 4.10 -5.68
C ALA A 103 -1.60 3.99 -5.98
N HIS A 104 -1.20 2.92 -6.68
CA HIS A 104 0.17 2.73 -7.13
C HIS A 104 0.60 3.80 -8.15
N PHE A 105 -0.22 4.08 -9.15
CA PHE A 105 0.05 5.17 -10.10
C PHE A 105 0.22 6.52 -9.40
N LEU A 106 -0.66 6.88 -8.47
CA LEU A 106 -0.61 8.12 -7.71
C LEU A 106 0.67 8.22 -6.87
N LEU A 107 1.07 7.11 -6.23
CA LEU A 107 2.30 7.02 -5.45
C LEU A 107 3.53 7.31 -6.33
N VAL A 108 3.63 6.64 -7.49
CA VAL A 108 4.83 6.73 -8.35
C VAL A 108 4.84 8.01 -9.19
N ALA A 109 3.72 8.39 -9.80
CA ALA A 109 3.67 9.47 -10.79
C ALA A 109 3.32 10.84 -10.20
N LYS A 110 2.65 10.88 -9.04
CA LYS A 110 2.21 12.13 -8.39
C LYS A 110 2.78 12.32 -6.99
N GLU A 111 3.71 11.48 -6.57
CA GLU A 111 4.33 11.53 -5.25
C GLU A 111 3.29 11.57 -4.11
N VAL A 112 2.14 10.92 -4.33
CA VAL A 112 1.06 10.88 -3.33
C VAL A 112 1.46 9.93 -2.22
N ARG A 113 1.30 10.39 -0.98
CA ARG A 113 1.47 9.55 0.21
C ARG A 113 0.17 8.81 0.50
N VAL A 114 0.08 7.56 0.08
CA VAL A 114 -1.04 6.68 0.44
C VAL A 114 -0.88 6.26 1.90
N GLU A 115 -1.77 6.73 2.76
CA GLU A 115 -1.74 6.41 4.19
C GLU A 115 -2.53 5.16 4.52
N ARG A 116 -3.63 4.93 3.81
CA ARG A 116 -4.48 3.75 4.02
C ARG A 116 -5.26 3.39 2.75
N ILE A 117 -5.37 2.09 2.48
CA ILE A 117 -6.39 1.54 1.58
C ILE A 117 -7.39 0.78 2.45
N ALA A 118 -8.53 1.41 2.74
CA ALA A 118 -9.54 0.88 3.65
C ALA A 118 -10.58 0.02 2.91
N TYR A 119 -10.89 -1.13 3.48
CA TYR A 119 -11.96 -2.01 3.02
C TYR A 119 -12.91 -2.37 4.16
N GLY A 120 -14.09 -1.76 4.16
CA GLY A 120 -15.17 -2.03 5.11
C GLY A 120 -15.86 -3.33 4.78
N VAL A 121 -15.54 -4.37 5.54
CA VAL A 121 -16.22 -5.67 5.50
C VAL A 121 -17.48 -5.60 6.36
N LEU A 122 -18.61 -6.05 5.82
CA LEU A 122 -19.84 -6.26 6.60
C LEU A 122 -19.89 -7.72 7.06
N LEU A 123 -19.88 -7.94 8.37
CA LEU A 123 -20.04 -9.26 8.98
C LEU A 123 -21.52 -9.44 9.32
N GLU A 124 -22.31 -9.87 8.34
CA GLU A 124 -23.79 -9.94 8.45
C GLU A 124 -24.25 -10.77 9.64
N GLU A 125 -23.58 -11.89 9.94
CA GLU A 125 -23.90 -12.79 11.05
C GLU A 125 -23.71 -12.11 12.43
N GLU A 126 -22.81 -11.14 12.51
CA GLU A 126 -22.48 -10.41 13.74
C GLU A 126 -23.17 -9.06 13.83
N GLY A 127 -23.87 -8.63 12.78
CA GLY A 127 -24.53 -7.33 12.70
C GLY A 127 -23.58 -6.13 12.85
N ARG A 128 -22.28 -6.32 12.53
CA ARG A 128 -21.25 -5.28 12.61
C ARG A 128 -20.37 -5.27 11.35
N GLY A 129 -19.67 -4.18 11.14
CA GLY A 129 -18.64 -4.06 10.12
C GLY A 129 -17.27 -3.79 10.72
N GLU A 130 -16.24 -3.98 9.90
CA GLU A 130 -14.85 -3.75 10.28
C GLU A 130 -14.06 -3.25 9.07
N PHE A 131 -13.20 -2.26 9.28
CA PHE A 131 -12.29 -1.80 8.24
C PHE A 131 -10.99 -2.60 8.27
N LEU A 132 -10.72 -3.30 7.17
CA LEU A 132 -9.43 -3.94 6.92
C LEU A 132 -8.50 -2.96 6.21
N ASP A 133 -7.22 -2.99 6.57
CA ASP A 133 -6.17 -2.24 5.89
C ASP A 133 -5.53 -3.08 4.78
N LEU A 134 -5.71 -2.64 3.53
CA LEU A 134 -5.14 -3.25 2.33
C LEU A 134 -3.86 -2.56 1.84
N THR A 135 -3.36 -1.55 2.56
CA THR A 135 -2.06 -0.90 2.28
C THR A 135 -0.89 -1.89 2.16
N PRO A 136 -0.84 -3.02 2.91
CA PRO A 136 0.23 -4.01 2.75
C PRO A 136 0.37 -4.56 1.31
N PHE A 137 -0.69 -4.56 0.50
CA PHE A 137 -0.60 -4.96 -0.91
C PHE A 137 0.09 -3.90 -1.77
N LEU A 138 -0.06 -2.62 -1.44
CA LEU A 138 0.68 -1.54 -2.08
C LEU A 138 2.16 -1.59 -1.68
N ASP A 139 2.45 -1.82 -0.39
CA ASP A 139 3.81 -2.05 0.10
C ASP A 139 4.49 -3.20 -0.67
N LEU A 140 3.77 -4.32 -0.86
CA LEU A 140 4.28 -5.47 -1.61
C LEU A 140 4.69 -5.09 -3.04
N LEU A 141 3.88 -4.29 -3.75
CA LEU A 141 4.24 -3.79 -5.09
C LEU A 141 5.54 -3.00 -5.03
N SER A 142 5.67 -2.06 -4.09
CA SER A 142 6.90 -1.28 -3.92
C SER A 142 8.13 -2.16 -3.62
N TRP A 143 7.98 -3.19 -2.78
CA TRP A 143 9.06 -4.16 -2.53
C TRP A 143 9.46 -4.94 -3.79
N THR A 144 8.49 -5.37 -4.60
CA THR A 144 8.78 -6.10 -5.84
C THR A 144 9.50 -5.22 -6.87
N GLU A 145 9.11 -3.95 -6.99
CA GLU A 145 9.77 -2.98 -7.86
C GLU A 145 11.20 -2.69 -7.40
N ALA A 146 11.38 -2.38 -6.12
CA ALA A 146 12.68 -2.10 -5.53
C ALA A 146 13.66 -3.29 -5.64
N ALA A 147 13.16 -4.52 -5.44
CA ALA A 147 13.96 -5.73 -5.62
C ALA A 147 14.34 -5.94 -7.09
N ARG A 148 13.40 -5.71 -8.02
CA ARG A 148 13.66 -5.80 -9.46
C ARG A 148 14.71 -4.79 -9.90
N ASP A 149 14.64 -3.56 -9.40
CA ASP A 149 15.58 -2.49 -9.74
C ASP A 149 17.01 -2.83 -9.29
N LEU A 150 17.14 -3.40 -8.08
CA LEU A 150 18.42 -3.90 -7.60
C LEU A 150 18.95 -5.03 -8.51
N VAL A 151 18.13 -6.04 -8.80
CA VAL A 151 18.57 -7.21 -9.58
C VAL A 151 18.92 -6.84 -11.02
N ARG A 152 18.13 -5.96 -11.65
CA ARG A 152 18.26 -5.66 -13.08
C ARG A 152 19.26 -4.54 -13.35
N TYR A 153 19.32 -3.54 -12.48
CA TYR A 153 20.07 -2.31 -12.71
C TYR A 153 21.16 -2.05 -11.66
N GLY A 154 21.25 -2.86 -10.60
CA GLY A 154 22.11 -2.56 -9.45
C GLY A 154 21.63 -1.39 -8.60
N PHE A 155 20.41 -0.90 -8.86
CA PHE A 155 19.83 0.25 -8.18
C PHE A 155 19.03 -0.20 -6.94
N GLY A 156 19.67 -0.13 -5.79
CA GLY A 156 19.16 -0.65 -4.52
C GLY A 156 18.65 0.40 -3.55
N ARG A 157 18.76 1.70 -3.87
CA ARG A 157 18.29 2.76 -2.96
C ARG A 157 16.81 2.63 -2.58
N PRO A 158 15.88 2.35 -3.51
CA PRO A 158 14.47 2.19 -3.14
C PRO A 158 14.28 1.07 -2.12
N LEU A 159 15.02 -0.03 -2.29
CA LEU A 159 14.98 -1.16 -1.37
C LEU A 159 15.60 -0.81 -0.01
N GLY A 160 16.65 0.01 -0.02
CA GLY A 160 17.29 0.55 1.17
C GLY A 160 16.33 1.39 2.01
N GLU A 161 15.57 2.28 1.37
CA GLU A 161 14.56 3.10 2.04
C GLU A 161 13.41 2.25 2.60
N LEU A 162 12.95 1.23 1.88
CA LEU A 162 11.93 0.30 2.39
C LEU A 162 12.43 -0.47 3.64
N LEU A 163 13.70 -0.89 3.66
CA LEU A 163 14.32 -1.56 4.82
C LEU A 163 14.42 -0.63 6.04
N LYS A 164 14.79 0.65 5.83
CA LYS A 164 14.82 1.66 6.89
C LYS A 164 13.43 2.04 7.38
N GLY A 165 12.45 2.10 6.48
CA GLY A 165 11.04 2.35 6.82
C GLY A 165 10.47 1.22 7.68
N LEU A 166 10.73 -0.04 7.32
CA LEU A 166 10.40 -1.20 8.15
C LEU A 166 11.08 -1.11 9.51
N HIS A 167 12.34 -0.64 9.54
CA HIS A 167 13.04 -0.44 10.81
C HIS A 167 12.31 0.51 11.75
N HIS A 168 11.86 1.64 11.22
CA HIS A 168 11.17 2.65 12.00
C HIS A 168 9.83 2.13 12.56
N ARG A 169 9.08 1.36 11.76
CA ARG A 169 7.78 0.77 12.18
C ARG A 169 7.95 -0.26 13.32
N SER A 170 8.86 -1.21 13.20
CA SER A 170 9.06 -2.26 14.22
C SER A 170 9.59 -1.74 15.56
N TRP A 171 10.24 -0.56 15.57
CA TRP A 171 10.64 0.12 16.81
C TRP A 171 9.47 0.63 17.64
N LEU A 172 8.37 1.06 16.98
CA LEU A 172 7.15 1.54 17.64
C LEU A 172 6.38 0.37 18.29
N GLU A 173 6.48 -0.83 17.69
CA GLU A 173 5.83 -2.06 18.16
C GLU A 173 6.63 -2.82 19.23
N LYS A 174 7.77 -2.27 19.69
CA LYS A 174 8.68 -2.86 20.69
C LYS A 174 9.23 -4.25 20.31
N GLU A 175 9.31 -4.57 19.03
CA GLU A 175 10.02 -5.78 18.59
C GLU A 175 11.53 -5.53 18.53
N ALA A 176 12.31 -6.31 19.29
CA ALA A 176 13.72 -6.08 19.59
C ALA A 176 14.72 -6.24 18.41
N GLN A 177 14.27 -6.40 17.16
CA GLN A 177 15.08 -7.00 16.09
C GLN A 177 15.73 -6.04 15.09
N VAL A 178 15.70 -4.74 15.33
CA VAL A 178 15.57 -3.86 14.18
C VAL A 178 16.87 -3.22 13.66
N ARG A 179 17.92 -3.02 14.48
CA ARG A 179 19.16 -2.32 14.03
C ARG A 179 19.84 -2.93 12.79
N ALA A 180 19.67 -4.23 12.58
CA ALA A 180 20.22 -4.92 11.43
C ALA A 180 19.58 -4.49 10.09
N LEU A 181 18.30 -4.12 10.08
CA LEU A 181 17.60 -3.67 8.87
C LEU A 181 18.06 -2.27 8.42
N ASP A 182 18.27 -1.35 9.37
CA ASP A 182 18.85 -0.04 9.08
C ASP A 182 20.27 -0.16 8.53
N THR A 183 21.08 -1.05 9.12
CA THR A 183 22.43 -1.35 8.63
C THR A 183 22.41 -1.92 7.21
N LEU A 184 21.46 -2.83 6.92
CA LEU A 184 21.25 -3.38 5.58
C LEU A 184 20.86 -2.30 4.58
N GLY A 185 19.90 -1.44 4.92
CA GLY A 185 19.51 -0.33 4.04
C GLY A 185 20.68 0.61 3.74
N ASN A 186 21.43 1.01 4.77
CA ASN A 186 22.59 1.90 4.63
C ASN A 186 23.73 1.27 3.81
N THR A 187 24.00 -0.03 3.95
CA THR A 187 25.03 -0.72 3.15
C THR A 187 24.61 -0.87 1.69
N LEU A 188 23.31 -1.09 1.44
CA LEU A 188 22.75 -1.16 0.10
C LEU A 188 22.86 0.20 -0.62
N ASP A 189 22.54 1.30 0.05
CA ASP A 189 22.67 2.65 -0.52
C ASP A 189 24.10 2.98 -0.92
N ARG A 190 25.07 2.61 -0.07
CA ARG A 190 26.50 2.84 -0.36
C ARG A 190 26.95 2.06 -1.59
N LEU A 191 26.51 0.81 -1.72
CA LEU A 191 26.80 0.00 -2.89
C LEU A 191 26.19 0.63 -4.15
N SER A 192 24.91 1.01 -4.10
CA SER A 192 24.23 1.64 -5.25
C SER A 192 24.88 2.96 -5.65
N LEU A 193 25.23 3.83 -4.69
CA LEU A 193 25.96 5.06 -4.96
C LEU A 193 27.32 4.80 -5.63
N SER A 194 28.07 3.78 -5.18
CA SER A 194 29.34 3.42 -5.82
C SER A 194 29.17 2.91 -7.25
N LEU A 195 28.10 2.15 -7.53
CA LEU A 195 27.77 1.68 -8.87
C LEU A 195 27.36 2.85 -9.78
N GLU A 196 26.48 3.73 -9.31
CA GLU A 196 26.01 4.93 -10.02
C GLU A 196 27.18 5.88 -10.37
N LEU A 197 28.12 6.08 -9.44
CA LEU A 197 29.28 6.96 -9.62
C LEU A 197 30.49 6.26 -10.28
N LEU A 198 30.35 5.02 -10.75
CA LEU A 198 31.43 4.22 -11.36
C LEU A 198 32.70 4.13 -10.49
N ARG A 199 32.53 4.11 -9.16
CA ARG A 199 33.63 4.02 -8.19
C ARG A 199 34.07 2.57 -8.00
N VAL A 200 34.62 1.97 -9.05
CA VAL A 200 34.98 0.53 -9.11
C VAL A 200 35.83 0.07 -7.92
N LYS A 201 36.74 0.92 -7.43
CA LYS A 201 37.58 0.63 -6.25
C LYS A 201 36.78 0.47 -4.95
N ASP A 202 35.65 1.15 -4.83
CA ASP A 202 34.81 1.13 -3.63
C ASP A 202 33.74 0.03 -3.70
N VAL A 203 33.34 -0.38 -4.91
CA VAL A 203 32.26 -1.37 -5.14
C VAL A 203 32.55 -2.69 -4.42
N GLY A 204 33.77 -3.22 -4.52
CA GLY A 204 34.14 -4.47 -3.85
C GLY A 204 33.98 -4.39 -2.33
N ALA A 205 34.49 -3.32 -1.72
CA ALA A 205 34.38 -3.10 -0.28
C ALA A 205 32.93 -2.92 0.18
N HIS A 206 32.12 -2.16 -0.56
CA HIS A 206 30.70 -1.98 -0.25
C HIS A 206 29.89 -3.26 -0.44
N ALA A 207 30.19 -4.08 -1.46
CA ALA A 207 29.57 -5.38 -1.66
C ALA A 207 29.89 -6.34 -0.51
N GLU A 208 31.16 -6.42 -0.07
CA GLU A 208 31.54 -7.22 1.09
C GLU A 208 30.82 -6.78 2.38
N ASN A 209 30.67 -5.47 2.59
CA ASN A 209 29.96 -4.93 3.74
C ASN A 209 28.48 -5.30 3.73
N LEU A 210 27.83 -5.23 2.56
CA LEU A 210 26.45 -5.69 2.40
C LEU A 210 26.32 -7.20 2.70
N LEU A 211 27.23 -8.03 2.18
CA LEU A 211 27.25 -9.47 2.47
C LEU A 211 27.45 -9.78 3.96
N LYS A 212 28.33 -9.03 4.64
CA LYS A 212 28.53 -9.14 6.09
C LYS A 212 27.28 -8.75 6.86
N ALA A 213 26.61 -7.65 6.47
CA ALA A 213 25.35 -7.21 7.08
C ALA A 213 24.24 -8.26 6.89
N LEU A 214 24.12 -8.85 5.70
CA LEU A 214 23.18 -9.94 5.40
C LEU A 214 23.47 -11.19 6.23
N GLY A 215 24.75 -11.58 6.35
CA GLY A 215 25.16 -12.69 7.21
C GLY A 215 24.88 -12.44 8.69
N GLY A 216 25.03 -11.20 9.14
CA GLY A 216 24.63 -10.76 10.48
C GLY A 216 23.15 -10.97 10.73
N TRP A 217 22.31 -10.41 9.86
CA TRP A 217 20.85 -10.50 9.97
C TRP A 217 20.35 -11.95 9.93
N LYS A 218 20.86 -12.81 9.03
CA LYS A 218 20.47 -14.22 8.94
C LYS A 218 20.70 -15.02 10.24
N ARG A 219 21.71 -14.63 11.04
CA ARG A 219 22.04 -15.30 12.31
C ARG A 219 21.19 -14.81 13.49
N THR A 220 20.71 -13.58 13.42
CA THR A 220 19.95 -12.93 14.50
C THR A 220 18.45 -12.95 14.27
N SER A 221 18.01 -13.21 13.04
CA SER A 221 16.58 -13.39 12.74
C SER A 221 16.10 -14.67 13.43
N PRO A 222 15.05 -14.63 14.26
CA PRO A 222 14.28 -15.85 14.52
C PRO A 222 13.83 -16.42 13.16
N ALA A 223 13.51 -17.72 13.12
CA ALA A 223 12.66 -18.22 12.05
C ALA A 223 11.48 -17.25 11.95
N TYR A 224 11.36 -16.59 10.80
CA TYR A 224 10.38 -15.53 10.52
C TYR A 224 9.09 -15.77 11.32
N PRO A 225 8.53 -14.79 12.06
CA PRO A 225 7.12 -14.90 12.42
C PRO A 225 6.41 -15.16 11.08
N ALA A 226 5.65 -16.27 11.02
CA ALA A 226 5.16 -16.85 9.78
C ALA A 226 4.80 -15.70 8.84
N PRO A 227 5.56 -15.54 7.74
CA PRO A 227 5.39 -14.34 6.95
C PRO A 227 3.94 -14.35 6.48
N ALA A 228 3.27 -13.19 6.48
CA ALA A 228 1.86 -13.07 6.16
C ALA A 228 1.49 -14.06 5.03
N PRO A 229 0.32 -14.72 5.06
CA PRO A 229 0.03 -16.02 4.43
C PRO A 229 0.50 -16.26 2.97
N TRP A 230 0.92 -15.21 2.25
CA TRP A 230 1.58 -15.24 0.95
C TRP A 230 3.01 -15.81 0.92
N ALA A 231 3.79 -15.76 2.00
CA ALA A 231 5.22 -16.06 1.91
C ALA A 231 5.58 -17.55 2.02
N SER A 232 4.64 -18.40 2.43
CA SER A 232 4.67 -19.85 2.16
C SER A 232 4.61 -20.16 0.65
N SER A 233 4.05 -19.26 -0.17
CA SER A 233 4.01 -19.39 -1.64
C SER A 233 5.31 -18.97 -2.32
N CYS A 234 6.21 -18.24 -1.65
CA CYS A 234 7.52 -17.87 -2.21
C CYS A 234 8.57 -18.99 -2.08
N THR A 235 8.37 -19.95 -1.17
CA THR A 235 9.29 -21.08 -1.00
C THR A 235 9.33 -22.02 -2.21
N SER A 236 8.26 -22.09 -3.01
CA SER A 236 8.20 -22.93 -4.22
C SER A 236 8.94 -22.33 -5.43
N TRP A 237 9.34 -21.05 -5.38
CA TRP A 237 10.07 -20.39 -6.49
C TRP A 237 11.58 -20.68 -6.49
N LYS A 238 12.12 -21.18 -5.37
CA LYS A 238 13.54 -21.58 -5.28
C LYS A 238 13.87 -22.78 -6.17
N ASP A 239 12.88 -23.60 -6.50
CA ASP A 239 13.07 -24.78 -7.34
C ASP A 239 12.89 -24.48 -8.85
N ALA A 240 12.41 -23.29 -9.21
CA ALA A 240 12.07 -22.94 -10.59
C ALA A 240 13.13 -22.09 -11.33
N THR A 241 14.25 -21.72 -10.67
CA THR A 241 15.31 -20.91 -11.30
C THR A 241 16.69 -21.56 -11.17
N SER A 242 16.86 -22.71 -11.81
CA SER A 242 18.19 -23.23 -12.15
C SER A 242 18.26 -23.67 -13.62
N PRO A 243 18.60 -22.76 -14.56
CA PRO A 243 19.00 -23.16 -15.91
C PRO A 243 20.52 -23.15 -16.12
N TRP A 244 21.35 -23.02 -15.08
CA TRP A 244 22.81 -23.08 -15.22
C TRP A 244 23.39 -24.27 -14.45
N ARG A 245 23.35 -25.43 -15.09
CA ARG A 245 24.34 -26.52 -14.98
C ARG A 245 24.83 -26.84 -16.37
#